data_AF-A0A7U9XBS5-F1
#
_entry.id   AF-A0A7U9XBS5-F1
#
_cell.length_a   1.000
_cell.length_b   1.000
_cell.length_c   1.000
_cell.angle_alpha   90.00
_cell.angle_beta   90.00
_cell.angle_gamma   90.00
#
_symmetry.space_group_name_H-M   'P 1'
#
loop_
_entity.id
_entity.type
_entity.pdbx_description
1 polymer ?
#
loop_
_entity_poly.entity_id
_entity_poly.type
_entity_poly.pdbx_seq_one_letter_code
_entity_poly.pdbx_strand_id
1 'polypeptide(L)'
;MESLYDTNDARQAEWTKNVAGEVCTHFFDAEGKVVTPPFRDRIIAISLEDYMKIPVRIGVAGSLEKKDAIRAALKGGYVNVLITDLQTAKELL
;
A
#
# COMPACT_ATOMS: atom_id res chain seq x y z
N MET A 1 4.69 -12.20 -10.20
CA MET A 1 5.18 -10.84 -9.94
C MET A 1 6.33 -10.99 -8.95
N GLU A 2 7.52 -10.49 -9.26
CA GLU A 2 8.61 -10.50 -8.29
C GLU A 2 8.29 -9.53 -7.16
N SER A 3 8.57 -9.94 -5.92
CA SER A 3 8.39 -9.09 -4.74
C SER A 3 9.35 -7.90 -4.79
N LEU A 4 8.92 -6.74 -4.30
CA LEU A 4 9.76 -5.55 -4.13
C LEU A 4 10.84 -5.72 -3.04
N TYR A 5 10.76 -6.81 -2.28
CA TYR A 5 11.61 -7.11 -1.14
C TYR A 5 11.95 -8.60 -1.08
N ASP A 6 13.12 -8.90 -0.51
CA ASP A 6 13.64 -10.26 -0.36
C ASP A 6 13.15 -10.87 0.96
N THR A 7 12.19 -11.79 0.88
CA THR A 7 11.66 -12.49 2.06
C THR A 7 12.66 -13.47 2.69
N ASN A 8 13.80 -13.76 2.04
CA ASN A 8 14.88 -14.54 2.66
C ASN A 8 15.79 -13.69 3.54
N ASP A 9 15.78 -12.35 3.39
CA ASP A 9 16.41 -11.44 4.35
C ASP A 9 15.54 -11.34 5.60
N ALA A 10 16.05 -11.81 6.74
CA ALA A 10 15.32 -11.84 8.01
C ALA A 10 14.76 -10.47 8.43
N ARG A 11 15.45 -9.36 8.11
CA ARG A 11 14.97 -8.00 8.45
C ARG A 11 13.79 -7.61 7.58
N GLN A 12 13.81 -7.98 6.31
CA GLN A 12 12.70 -7.71 5.38
C GLN A 12 11.51 -8.63 5.68
N ALA A 13 11.77 -9.89 6.03
CA ALA A 13 10.75 -10.85 6.47
C ALA A 13 10.04 -10.41 7.77
N GLU A 14 10.76 -9.81 8.72
CA GLU A 14 10.15 -9.26 9.94
C GLU A 14 9.35 -7.99 9.63
N TRP A 15 9.93 -7.07 8.85
CA TRP A 15 9.27 -5.82 8.46
C TRP A 15 7.96 -6.05 7.70
N THR A 16 7.92 -6.98 6.75
CA THR A 16 6.74 -7.21 5.90
C THR A 16 5.52 -7.69 6.68
N LYS A 17 5.68 -8.23 7.91
CA LYS A 17 4.54 -8.64 8.76
C LYS A 17 3.64 -7.47 9.16
N ASN A 18 4.19 -6.25 9.16
CA ASN A 18 3.46 -5.04 9.51
C ASN A 18 2.91 -4.30 8.27
N VAL A 19 3.16 -4.82 7.07
CA VAL A 19 2.78 -4.17 5.81
C VAL A 19 1.47 -4.77 5.32
N ALA A 20 0.44 -3.93 5.20
CA ALA A 20 -0.82 -4.29 4.57
C ALA A 20 -0.80 -4.05 3.05
N GLY A 21 -0.03 -3.08 2.57
CA GLY A 21 0.10 -2.77 1.15
C GLY A 21 1.07 -1.64 0.87
N GLU A 22 1.13 -1.23 -0.40
CA GLU A 22 1.94 -0.10 -0.85
C GLU A 22 1.27 0.66 -1.99
N VAL A 23 1.64 1.94 -2.11
CA VAL A 23 1.38 2.75 -3.31
C VAL A 23 2.63 3.53 -3.67
N CYS A 24 3.10 3.39 -4.91
CA CYS A 24 4.31 4.05 -5.39
C CYS A 24 5.52 3.82 -4.46
N THR A 25 5.67 2.61 -3.94
CA THR A 25 6.70 2.19 -2.97
C THR A 25 6.61 2.83 -1.59
N HIS A 26 5.50 3.49 -1.27
CA HIS A 26 5.16 3.91 0.09
C HIS A 26 4.31 2.84 0.75
N PHE A 27 4.90 2.14 1.72
CA PHE A 27 4.27 1.04 2.43
C PHE A 27 3.45 1.54 3.63
N PHE A 28 2.36 0.86 3.92
CA PHE A 28 1.48 1.19 5.03
C PHE A 28 0.93 -0.06 5.74
N ASP A 29 0.59 0.11 7.02
CA ASP A 29 -0.03 -0.93 7.85
C ASP A 29 -1.55 -1.00 7.64
N ALA A 30 -2.21 -1.93 8.34
CA ALA A 30 -3.67 -2.13 8.24
C ALA A 30 -4.50 -0.90 8.66
N GLU A 31 -3.90 0.01 9.43
CA GLU A 31 -4.52 1.26 9.87
C GLU A 31 -4.24 2.42 8.90
N GLY A 32 -3.48 2.17 7.83
CA GLY A 32 -3.06 3.18 6.86
C GLY A 32 -1.89 4.05 7.34
N LYS A 33 -1.17 3.66 8.40
CA LYS A 33 0.00 4.40 8.87
C LYS A 33 1.23 3.97 8.08
N VAL A 34 2.13 4.91 7.84
CA VAL A 34 3.37 4.68 7.09
C VAL A 34 4.24 3.63 7.80
N VAL A 35 4.74 2.66 7.03
CA VAL A 35 5.71 1.67 7.50
C VAL A 35 7.00 1.85 6.69
N THR A 36 8.10 2.19 7.37
CA THR A 36 9.37 2.45 6.70
C THR A 36 10.10 1.14 6.39
N PRO A 37 10.44 0.82 5.12
CA PRO A 37 11.22 -0.36 4.77
C PRO A 37 12.67 -0.25 5.22
N PRO A 38 13.34 -1.38 5.56
CA PRO A 38 14.77 -1.39 5.90
C PRO A 38 15.69 -1.08 4.71
N PHE A 39 15.12 -0.99 3.50
CA PHE A 39 15.81 -0.67 2.26
C PHE A 39 15.39 0.69 1.70
N ARG A 40 14.77 1.57 2.50
CA ARG A 40 14.28 2.89 2.09
C ARG A 40 15.31 3.71 1.31
N ASP A 41 16.57 3.70 1.72
CA ASP A 41 17.64 4.50 1.08
C ASP A 41 18.00 4.02 -0.32
N ARG A 42 17.45 2.88 -0.76
CA ARG A 42 17.62 2.32 -2.11
C ARG A 42 16.39 2.58 -3.00
N ILE A 43 15.35 3.24 -2.49
CA ILE A 43 14.11 3.54 -3.22
C ILE A 43 14.26 4.88 -3.95
N ILE A 44 14.04 4.88 -5.26
CA ILE A 44 13.89 6.09 -6.07
C ILE A 44 12.41 6.23 -6.42
N ALA A 45 11.71 7.12 -5.73
CA ALA A 45 10.28 7.37 -5.91
C ALA A 45 9.92 8.82 -5.58
N ILE A 46 8.71 9.26 -5.96
CA ILE A 46 8.12 10.50 -5.46
C ILE A 46 8.13 10.49 -3.92
N SER A 47 8.43 11.62 -3.28
CA SER A 47 8.34 11.71 -1.82
C SER A 47 6.91 11.44 -1.37
N LEU A 48 6.72 10.82 -0.20
CA LEU A 48 5.37 10.61 0.32
C LEU A 48 4.66 11.96 0.55
N GLU A 49 5.40 12.97 1.00
CA GLU A 49 4.88 14.31 1.22
C GLU A 49 4.29 14.92 -0.06
N ASP A 50 5.01 14.84 -1.18
CA ASP A 50 4.55 15.37 -2.46
C ASP A 50 3.45 14.51 -3.06
N TYR A 51 3.51 13.19 -2.90
CA TYR A 51 2.43 12.29 -3.29
C TYR A 51 1.10 12.66 -2.60
N MET A 52 1.14 12.94 -1.30
CA MET A 52 -0.06 13.29 -0.53
C MET A 52 -0.64 14.68 -0.89
N LYS A 53 0.16 15.57 -1.50
CA LYS A 53 -0.30 16.87 -2.04
C LYS A 53 -1.11 16.72 -3.34
N ILE A 54 -1.02 15.60 -4.06
CA ILE A 54 -1.77 15.38 -5.29
C ILE A 54 -3.27 15.33 -4.95
N PRO A 55 -4.12 16.25 -5.45
CA PRO A 55 -5.51 16.36 -4.98
C PRO A 55 -6.38 15.15 -5.36
N VAL A 56 -6.09 14.49 -6.48
CA VAL A 56 -6.85 13.34 -6.98
C VAL A 56 -5.91 12.15 -7.12
N ARG A 57 -6.17 11.09 -6.36
CA ARG A 57 -5.37 9.86 -6.30
C ARG A 57 -6.28 8.67 -6.57
N ILE A 58 -6.35 8.28 -7.85
CA ILE A 58 -7.21 7.20 -8.35
C ILE A 58 -6.48 5.87 -8.20
N GLY A 59 -6.99 5.00 -7.33
CA GLY A 59 -6.55 3.61 -7.21
C GLY A 59 -7.42 2.70 -8.08
N VAL A 60 -6.79 1.83 -8.85
CA VAL A 60 -7.46 0.76 -9.60
C VAL A 60 -7.04 -0.57 -9.00
N ALA A 61 -7.92 -1.20 -8.24
CA ALA A 61 -7.61 -2.44 -7.54
C ALA A 61 -8.88 -3.26 -7.33
N GLY A 62 -8.75 -4.58 -7.32
CA GLY A 62 -9.83 -5.53 -7.10
C GLY A 62 -9.27 -6.90 -6.73
N SER A 63 -10.15 -7.80 -6.31
CA SER A 63 -9.96 -9.11 -5.64
C SER A 63 -10.10 -9.09 -4.11
N LEU A 64 -10.67 -10.18 -3.58
CA LEU A 64 -10.79 -10.44 -2.14
C LEU A 64 -9.45 -10.54 -1.43
N GLU A 65 -8.43 -11.08 -2.11
CA GLU A 65 -7.06 -11.18 -1.61
C GLU A 65 -6.49 -9.81 -1.27
N LYS A 66 -6.87 -8.76 -2.01
CA LYS A 66 -6.37 -7.39 -1.82
C LYS A 66 -7.25 -6.54 -0.91
N LYS A 67 -8.35 -7.09 -0.37
CA LYS A 67 -9.34 -6.33 0.40
C LYS A 67 -8.70 -5.50 1.52
N ASP A 68 -7.84 -6.12 2.32
CA ASP A 68 -7.25 -5.47 3.49
C ASP A 68 -6.26 -4.37 3.07
N ALA A 69 -5.48 -4.61 2.02
CA ALA A 69 -4.59 -3.61 1.42
C ALA A 69 -5.37 -2.40 0.87
N ILE A 70 -6.48 -2.65 0.16
CA ILE A 70 -7.34 -1.60 -0.40
C ILE A 70 -7.98 -0.78 0.72
N ARG A 71 -8.52 -1.44 1.75
CA ARG A 71 -9.10 -0.75 2.92
C ARG A 71 -8.07 0.12 3.63
N ALA A 72 -6.86 -0.40 3.85
CA ALA A 72 -5.76 0.35 4.46
C ALA A 72 -5.34 1.56 3.61
N ALA A 73 -5.26 1.41 2.29
CA ALA A 73 -4.92 2.50 1.37
C ALA A 73 -5.95 3.64 1.42
N LEU A 74 -7.25 3.31 1.49
CA LEU A 74 -8.34 4.27 1.64
C LEU A 74 -8.29 4.96 3.02
N LYS A 75 -8.10 4.18 4.09
CA LYS A 75 -8.04 4.68 5.47
C LYS A 75 -6.86 5.64 5.68
N GLY A 76 -5.70 5.32 5.10
CA GLY A 76 -4.51 6.19 5.12
C GLY A 76 -4.57 7.35 4.12
N GLY A 77 -5.61 7.40 3.27
CA GLY A 77 -5.77 8.46 2.27
C GLY A 77 -4.80 8.38 1.09
N TYR A 78 -4.03 7.30 0.94
CA TYR A 78 -3.14 7.09 -0.21
C TYR A 78 -3.93 7.04 -1.51
N VAL A 79 -5.17 6.55 -1.45
CA VAL A 79 -6.15 6.56 -2.53
C VAL A 79 -7.39 7.31 -2.03
N ASN A 80 -7.92 8.24 -2.83
CA ASN A 80 -9.16 8.96 -2.51
C ASN A 80 -10.28 8.78 -3.56
N VAL A 81 -9.98 8.09 -4.65
CA VAL A 81 -10.96 7.60 -5.63
C VAL A 81 -10.62 6.15 -5.94
N LEU A 82 -11.57 5.22 -5.77
CA LEU A 82 -11.36 3.80 -6.04
C LEU A 82 -12.17 3.34 -7.26
N ILE A 83 -11.50 2.67 -8.19
CA ILE A 83 -12.11 1.84 -9.23
C ILE A 83 -11.85 0.38 -8.85
N THR A 84 -12.92 -0.38 -8.63
CA THR A 84 -12.87 -1.78 -8.18
C THR A 84 -13.98 -2.63 -8.81
N ASP A 85 -13.86 -3.95 -8.73
CA ASP A 85 -14.94 -4.87 -9.08
C ASP A 85 -16.05 -4.94 -8.01
N LEU A 86 -17.23 -5.42 -8.41
CA LEU A 86 -18.42 -5.51 -7.55
C LEU A 86 -18.21 -6.35 -6.30
N GLN A 87 -17.48 -7.46 -6.39
CA GLN A 87 -17.31 -8.38 -5.28
C GLN A 87 -16.45 -7.73 -4.20
N THR A 88 -15.34 -7.11 -4.59
CA THR A 88 -14.47 -6.35 -3.69
C THR A 88 -15.20 -5.15 -3.10
N ALA A 89 -16.00 -4.42 -3.90
CA ALA A 89 -16.79 -3.29 -3.41
C ALA A 89 -17.75 -3.67 -2.28
N LYS A 90 -18.45 -4.81 -2.40
CA LYS A 90 -19.38 -5.29 -1.36
C LYS A 90 -18.68 -5.60 -0.05
N GLU A 91 -17.47 -6.12 -0.10
CA GLU A 91 -16.68 -6.46 1.10
C GLU A 91 -16.04 -5.24 1.78
N LEU A 92 -16.00 -4.11 1.09
CA LEU A 92 -15.46 -2.85 1.61
C LEU A 92 -16.52 -1.99 2.33
N LEU A 93 -17.82 -2.26 2.11
CA LEU A 93 -18.95 -1.62 2.79
C LEU A 93 -19.19 -2.20 4.20
#